data_AF-A0A7R9UIV5-F1
#
_entry.id   AF-A0A7R9UIV5-F1
#
_cell.length_a   1.000
_cell.length_b   1.000
_cell.length_c   1.000
_cell.angle_alpha   90.00
_cell.angle_beta   90.00
_cell.angle_gamma   90.00
#
_symmetry.space_group_name_H-M   'P 1'
#
loop_
_entity.id
_entity.type
_entity.pdbx_description
1 polymer ?
#
loop_
_entity_poly.entity_id
_entity_poly.type
_entity_poly.pdbx_seq_one_letter_code
_entity_poly.pdbx_strand_id
1 'polypeptide(L)'
;QNLGALLRSAHFLGAAGVLVSFKNSAPLSAATSKASAGAMEVMEVHATTNLVRTLAASRKNGWRVVGAALGRTGEAVRSSELALGGAPTILVLGNEGKGLRTLVKRECDVLVAIPGKLALELGAGGGG
;
A
#
# COMPACT_ATOMS: atom_id res chain seq x y z
N GLN A 1 2.73 0.89 -15.59
CA GLN A 1 3.86 0.01 -15.23
C GLN A 1 3.80 -0.39 -13.75
N ASN A 2 3.81 0.56 -12.79
CA ASN A 2 3.75 0.21 -11.36
C ASN A 2 2.47 -0.54 -10.92
N LEU A 3 1.29 -0.22 -11.47
CA LEU A 3 0.04 -0.90 -11.09
C LEU A 3 0.04 -2.40 -11.43
N GLY A 4 0.56 -2.80 -12.59
CA GLY A 4 0.60 -4.22 -12.98
C GLY A 4 1.53 -5.04 -12.08
N ALA A 5 2.70 -4.50 -11.73
CA ALA A 5 3.60 -5.12 -10.76
C ALA A 5 2.97 -5.21 -9.36
N LEU A 6 2.25 -4.16 -8.93
CA LEU A 6 1.52 -4.15 -7.66
C LEU A 6 0.42 -5.22 -7.62
N LEU A 7 -0.37 -5.35 -8.68
CA LEU A 7 -1.40 -6.39 -8.79
C LEU A 7 -0.79 -7.79 -8.74
N ARG A 8 0.32 -8.02 -9.42
CA ARG A 8 1.03 -9.31 -9.37
C ARG A 8 1.54 -9.62 -7.96
N SER A 9 2.16 -8.65 -7.30
CA SER A 9 2.64 -8.82 -5.93
C SER A 9 1.48 -9.03 -4.94
N ALA A 10 0.39 -8.27 -5.08
CA ALA A 10 -0.80 -8.41 -4.25
C ALA A 10 -1.41 -9.81 -4.39
N HIS A 11 -1.56 -10.30 -5.62
CA HIS A 11 -2.03 -11.66 -5.88
C HIS A 11 -1.09 -12.72 -5.29
N PHE A 12 0.22 -12.59 -5.51
CA PHE A 12 1.22 -13.51 -4.97
C PHE A 12 1.22 -13.57 -3.44
N LEU A 13 0.97 -12.43 -2.79
CA LEU A 13 0.89 -12.30 -1.34
C LEU A 13 -0.50 -12.68 -0.77
N GLY A 14 -1.44 -13.13 -1.61
CA GLY A 14 -2.77 -13.55 -1.18
C GLY A 14 -3.70 -12.41 -0.76
N ALA A 15 -3.49 -11.20 -1.28
CA ALA A 15 -4.41 -10.09 -1.04
C ALA A 15 -5.80 -10.39 -1.64
N ALA A 16 -6.85 -10.07 -0.88
CA ALA A 16 -8.24 -10.28 -1.33
C ALA A 16 -8.62 -9.40 -2.53
N GLY A 17 -7.99 -8.24 -2.68
CA GLY A 17 -8.27 -7.31 -3.77
C GLY A 17 -7.42 -6.05 -3.67
N VAL A 18 -7.54 -5.19 -4.67
CA VAL A 18 -6.83 -3.89 -4.73
C VAL A 18 -7.82 -2.75 -4.93
N LEU A 19 -7.71 -1.73 -4.08
CA LEU A 19 -8.48 -0.50 -4.17
C LEU A 19 -7.60 0.63 -4.72
N VAL A 20 -8.03 1.26 -5.81
CA VAL A 20 -7.32 2.37 -6.45
C VAL A 20 -8.12 3.67 -6.41
N SER A 21 -7.43 4.83 -6.37
CA SER A 21 -8.10 6.14 -6.38
C SER A 21 -8.32 6.63 -7.82
N PHE A 22 -9.57 6.82 -8.24
CA PHE A 22 -9.94 7.16 -9.62
C PHE A 22 -9.21 8.41 -10.16
N LYS A 23 -9.01 9.43 -9.32
CA LYS A 23 -8.44 10.73 -9.74
C LYS A 23 -6.92 10.73 -9.97
N ASN A 24 -6.19 9.69 -9.56
CA ASN A 24 -4.72 9.71 -9.51
C ASN A 24 -4.05 8.37 -9.88
N SER A 25 -4.83 7.41 -10.37
CA SER A 25 -4.29 6.11 -10.81
C SER A 25 -3.87 6.23 -12.26
N ALA A 26 -2.72 5.64 -12.62
CA ALA A 26 -2.42 5.41 -14.03
C ALA A 26 -3.60 4.65 -14.66
N PRO A 27 -4.09 5.05 -15.84
CA PRO A 27 -5.20 4.36 -16.49
C PRO A 27 -4.87 2.86 -16.62
N LEU A 28 -5.90 2.02 -16.53
CA LEU A 28 -5.82 0.61 -16.90
C LEU A 28 -5.53 0.50 -18.40
N SER A 29 -4.26 0.70 -18.77
CA SER A 29 -3.79 0.67 -20.15
C SER A 29 -3.29 -0.72 -20.51
N ALA A 30 -3.16 -1.01 -21.82
CA ALA A 30 -2.59 -2.26 -22.33
C ALA A 30 -1.22 -2.60 -21.71
N ALA A 31 -0.42 -1.59 -21.33
CA ALA A 31 0.84 -1.77 -20.64
C ALA A 31 0.67 -2.29 -19.19
N THR A 32 -0.42 -1.94 -18.51
CA THR A 32 -0.76 -2.44 -17.17
C THR A 32 -1.25 -3.89 -17.23
N SER A 33 -2.07 -4.22 -18.24
CA SER A 33 -2.50 -5.61 -18.51
C SER A 33 -1.30 -6.53 -18.75
N LYS A 34 -0.38 -6.16 -19.67
CA LYS A 34 0.83 -6.94 -19.95
C LYS A 34 1.74 -7.09 -18.71
N ALA A 35 1.90 -6.04 -17.92
CA ALA A 35 2.71 -6.08 -16.69
C ALA A 35 2.09 -6.91 -15.57
N SER A 36 0.76 -7.07 -15.55
CA SER A 36 0.06 -7.87 -14.54
C SER A 36 0.18 -9.38 -14.75
N ALA A 37 0.65 -9.83 -15.92
CA ALA A 37 0.78 -11.25 -16.28
C ALA A 37 -0.49 -12.07 -16.01
N GLY A 38 -1.68 -11.49 -16.26
CA GLY A 38 -2.98 -12.13 -16.03
C GLY A 38 -3.58 -11.88 -14.64
N ALA A 39 -2.86 -11.27 -13.69
CA ALA A 39 -3.38 -10.96 -12.36
C ALA A 39 -4.60 -10.02 -12.38
N MET A 40 -4.74 -9.21 -13.43
CA MET A 40 -5.93 -8.38 -13.65
C MET A 40 -7.21 -9.19 -13.91
N GLU A 41 -7.11 -10.45 -14.33
CA GLU A 41 -8.25 -11.31 -14.64
C GLU A 41 -8.70 -12.15 -13.45
N VAL A 42 -7.86 -12.27 -12.42
CA VAL A 42 -8.07 -13.18 -11.28
C VAL A 42 -8.15 -12.47 -9.92
N MET A 43 -7.93 -11.15 -9.88
CA MET A 43 -7.97 -10.36 -8.64
C MET A 43 -8.96 -9.20 -8.76
N GLU A 44 -9.77 -8.99 -7.72
CA GLU A 44 -10.75 -7.90 -7.72
C GLU A 44 -10.06 -6.54 -7.60
N VAL A 45 -10.31 -5.66 -8.57
CA VAL A 45 -9.81 -4.28 -8.58
C VAL A 45 -10.99 -3.33 -8.46
N HIS A 46 -11.06 -2.62 -7.34
CA HIS A 46 -12.07 -1.60 -7.10
C HIS A 46 -11.49 -0.20 -7.29
N ALA A 47 -12.30 0.73 -7.78
CA ALA A 47 -11.93 2.13 -7.87
C ALA A 47 -12.82 2.98 -6.94
N THR A 48 -12.21 3.91 -6.21
CA THR A 48 -12.93 4.89 -5.39
C THR A 48 -12.60 6.32 -5.81
N THR A 49 -13.60 7.19 -5.80
CA THR A 49 -13.43 8.63 -6.05
C THR A 49 -12.97 9.39 -4.81
N ASN A 50 -13.16 8.80 -3.61
CA ASN A 50 -12.77 9.39 -2.33
C ASN A 50 -12.18 8.33 -1.39
N LEU A 51 -10.86 8.21 -1.41
CA LEU A 51 -10.13 7.25 -0.59
C LEU A 51 -10.33 7.49 0.90
N VAL A 52 -10.28 8.75 1.36
CA VAL A 52 -10.44 9.10 2.80
C VAL A 52 -11.77 8.60 3.34
N ARG A 53 -12.87 8.86 2.62
CA ARG A 53 -14.21 8.37 3.00
C ARG A 53 -14.28 6.84 3.02
N THR A 54 -13.60 6.19 2.08
CA THR A 54 -13.60 4.71 1.97
C THR A 54 -12.84 4.08 3.14
N LEU A 55 -11.68 4.64 3.50
CA LEU A 55 -10.89 4.17 4.65
C LEU A 55 -11.66 4.40 5.97
N ALA A 56 -12.24 5.58 6.16
CA ALA A 56 -13.04 5.88 7.35
C ALA A 56 -14.24 4.93 7.51
N ALA A 57 -14.93 4.60 6.41
CA ALA A 57 -16.02 3.62 6.44
C ALA A 57 -15.53 2.20 6.75
N SER A 58 -14.40 1.78 6.16
CA SER A 58 -13.80 0.46 6.42
C SER A 58 -13.43 0.29 7.89
N ARG A 59 -12.82 1.33 8.50
CA ARG A 59 -12.50 1.35 9.93
C ARG A 59 -13.72 1.17 10.81
N LYS A 60 -14.82 1.86 10.49
CA LYS A 60 -16.09 1.70 11.21
C LYS A 60 -16.66 0.28 11.10
N ASN A 61 -16.32 -0.45 10.04
CA ASN A 61 -16.71 -1.85 9.82
C ASN A 61 -15.69 -2.86 10.39
N GLY A 62 -14.77 -2.42 11.27
CA GLY A 62 -13.81 -3.29 11.94
C GLY A 62 -12.55 -3.64 11.14
N TRP A 63 -12.33 -2.98 10.00
CA TRP A 63 -11.07 -3.14 9.27
C TRP A 63 -9.98 -2.29 9.88
N ARG A 64 -8.77 -2.85 9.95
CA ARG A 64 -7.58 -2.10 10.32
C ARG A 64 -6.98 -1.43 9.07
N VAL A 65 -6.54 -0.18 9.20
CA VAL A 65 -5.87 0.56 8.13
C VAL A 65 -4.41 0.81 8.51
N VAL A 66 -3.50 0.23 7.73
CA VAL A 66 -2.05 0.37 7.88
C VAL A 66 -1.51 1.23 6.74
N GLY A 67 -0.84 2.33 7.07
CA GLY A 67 -0.24 3.21 6.07
C GLY A 67 1.26 2.95 5.89
N ALA A 68 1.71 2.71 4.65
CA ALA A 68 3.14 2.65 4.36
C ALA A 68 3.75 4.06 4.35
N ALA A 69 4.64 4.33 5.29
CA ALA A 69 5.40 5.57 5.38
C ALA A 69 6.79 5.41 4.77
N LEU A 70 7.30 6.49 4.19
CA LEU A 70 8.72 6.61 3.87
C LEU A 70 9.45 6.67 5.22
N GLY A 71 10.39 5.76 5.48
CA GLY A 71 11.09 5.60 6.77
C GLY A 71 11.97 6.78 7.22
N ARG A 72 11.74 7.99 6.69
CA ARG A 72 12.43 9.23 7.06
C ARG A 72 11.80 9.93 8.26
N THR A 73 10.61 9.51 8.69
CA THR A 73 9.87 10.13 9.79
C THR A 73 9.74 9.13 10.93
N GLY A 74 10.22 9.46 12.13
CA GLY A 74 10.14 8.61 13.33
C GLY A 74 8.72 8.32 13.85
N GLU A 75 7.70 8.63 13.04
CA GLU A 75 6.27 8.39 13.31
C GLU A 75 5.83 6.95 12.95
N ALA A 76 6.67 6.17 12.27
CA ALA A 76 6.32 4.87 11.74
C ALA A 76 7.05 3.73 12.45
N VAL A 77 6.32 2.67 12.81
CA VAL A 77 6.89 1.45 13.40
C VAL A 77 7.59 0.62 12.33
N ARG A 78 8.56 -0.22 12.74
CA ARG A 78 9.18 -1.16 11.80
C ARG A 78 8.16 -2.21 11.38
N SER A 79 8.27 -2.69 10.14
CA SER A 79 7.38 -3.75 9.64
C SER A 79 7.46 -5.04 10.46
N SER A 80 8.62 -5.35 11.06
CA SER A 80 8.82 -6.49 11.96
C SER A 80 8.06 -6.38 13.29
N GLU A 81 7.67 -5.16 13.68
CA GLU A 81 6.97 -4.88 14.94
C GLU A 81 5.45 -4.79 14.73
N LEU A 82 4.97 -4.87 13.48
CA LEU A 82 3.57 -4.78 13.14
C LEU A 82 2.84 -6.10 13.42
N ALA A 83 2.11 -6.15 14.54
CA ALA A 83 1.21 -7.25 14.83
C ALA A 83 -0.04 -7.17 13.94
N LEU A 84 -0.12 -8.03 12.92
CA LEU A 84 -1.33 -8.25 12.13
C LEU A 84 -2.29 -9.13 12.94
N GLY A 85 -3.05 -8.52 13.86
CA GLY A 85 -4.14 -9.21 14.54
C GLY A 85 -5.17 -9.72 13.52
N GLY A 86 -5.95 -10.76 13.85
CA GLY A 86 -6.87 -11.44 12.91
C GLY A 86 -8.01 -10.58 12.30
N ALA A 87 -7.99 -9.26 12.49
CA ALA A 87 -8.88 -8.34 11.81
C ALA A 87 -8.47 -8.14 10.35
N PRO A 88 -9.43 -7.98 9.42
CA PRO A 88 -9.14 -7.70 8.03
C PRO A 88 -8.38 -6.36 7.93
N THR A 89 -7.33 -6.32 7.11
CA THR A 89 -6.37 -5.20 7.08
C THR A 89 -6.23 -4.62 5.68
N ILE A 90 -6.30 -3.30 5.59
CA ILE A 90 -5.99 -2.52 4.38
C ILE A 90 -4.57 -1.96 4.52
N LEU A 91 -3.68 -2.35 3.60
CA LEU A 91 -2.38 -1.72 3.45
C LEU A 91 -2.47 -0.58 2.42
N VAL A 92 -2.23 0.65 2.86
CA VAL A 92 -2.29 1.84 2.01
C VAL A 92 -0.88 2.22 1.56
N LEU A 93 -0.68 2.17 0.24
CA LEU A 93 0.58 2.58 -0.39
C LEU A 93 0.46 4.00 -0.92
N GLY A 94 1.46 4.82 -0.60
CA GLY A 94 1.57 6.20 -1.08
C GLY A 94 2.30 6.30 -2.40
N ASN A 95 2.51 7.54 -2.84
CA ASN A 95 3.43 7.81 -3.95
C ASN A 95 4.88 7.53 -3.51
N GLU A 96 5.69 6.91 -4.35
CA GLU A 96 7.08 6.54 -4.01
C GLU A 96 7.96 7.73 -3.59
N GLY A 97 7.72 8.93 -4.14
CA GLY A 97 8.50 10.13 -3.80
C GLY A 97 7.89 10.97 -2.67
N LYS A 98 6.56 11.12 -2.65
CA LYS A 98 5.85 11.99 -1.69
C LYS A 98 5.25 11.25 -0.49
N GLY A 99 5.21 9.92 -0.52
CA GLY A 99 4.53 9.09 0.46
C GLY A 99 3.00 9.27 0.44
N LEU A 100 2.38 9.03 1.60
CA LEU A 100 0.94 9.20 1.81
C LEU A 100 0.56 10.68 1.97
N ARG A 101 -0.59 11.06 1.41
CA ARG A 101 -1.20 12.38 1.63
C ARG A 101 -1.61 12.53 3.10
N THR A 102 -1.51 13.75 3.66
CA THR A 102 -1.81 14.05 5.07
C THR A 102 -3.17 13.53 5.53
N LEU A 103 -4.23 13.74 4.75
CA LEU A 103 -5.57 13.26 5.12
C LEU A 103 -5.67 11.73 5.12
N VAL A 104 -4.94 11.05 4.23
CA VAL A 104 -4.91 9.58 4.20
C VAL A 104 -4.14 9.03 5.40
N LYS A 105 -3.02 9.68 5.77
CA LYS A 105 -2.26 9.32 6.98
C LYS A 105 -3.13 9.39 8.24
N ARG A 106 -4.00 10.40 8.36
CA ARG A 106 -4.92 10.56 9.51
C ARG A 106 -5.96 9.45 9.61
N GLU A 107 -6.28 8.78 8.51
CA GLU A 107 -7.17 7.62 8.50
C GLU A 107 -6.43 6.30 8.72
N CYS A 108 -5.10 6.30 8.88
CA CYS A 108 -4.35 5.10 9.21
C CYS A 108 -4.35 4.90 10.73
N ASP A 109 -4.64 3.68 11.19
CA ASP A 109 -4.53 3.32 12.61
C ASP A 109 -3.05 3.20 13.03
N VAL A 110 -2.18 2.81 12.09
CA VAL A 110 -0.73 2.73 12.28
C VAL A 110 0.00 3.07 10.99
N LEU A 111 1.15 3.73 11.14
CA LEU A 111 2.10 3.93 10.04
C LEU A 111 3.25 2.94 10.17
N VAL A 112 3.58 2.26 9.08
CA VAL A 112 4.66 1.29 9.01
C VAL A 112 5.74 1.79 8.06
N ALA A 113 6.99 1.77 8.52
CA ALA A 113 8.14 2.07 7.68
C ALA A 113 8.48 0.81 6.87
N ILE A 114 8.34 0.89 5.55
CA ILE A 114 8.84 -0.14 4.65
C ILE A 114 10.22 0.32 4.16
N PRO A 115 11.31 -0.40 4.49
CA PRO A 115 12.64 -0.01 4.05
C PRO A 115 12.70 -0.01 2.52
N GLY A 116 13.08 1.13 1.93
CA GLY A 116 13.36 1.22 0.50
C GLY A 116 14.74 0.64 0.15
N LYS A 117 14.97 0.33 -1.13
CA LYS A 117 16.24 -0.24 -1.62
C LYS A 117 17.49 0.50 -1.13
N LEU A 118 17.46 1.84 -1.16
CA LEU A 118 18.60 2.66 -0.71
C LEU A 118 18.87 2.54 0.80
N ALA A 119 17.82 2.39 1.61
CA ALA A 119 17.99 2.21 3.06
C ALA A 119 18.49 0.79 3.41
N LEU A 120 18.08 -0.21 2.63
CA LEU A 120 18.61 -1.58 2.75
C LEU A 120 20.09 -1.65 2.36
N GLU A 121 20.48 -0.96 1.29
CA GLU A 121 21.89 -0.90 0.84
C GLU A 121 22.78 -0.14 1.83
N LEU A 122 22.29 0.94 2.45
CA LEU A 122 23.03 1.69 3.48
C LEU A 122 23.04 0.99 4.85
N GLY A 123 21.99 0.24 5.19
CA GLY A 123 21.90 -0.54 6.44
C GLY A 123 22.75 -1.82 6.43
N ALA A 124 23.10 -2.34 5.26
CA ALA A 124 23.99 -3.49 5.12
C ALA A 124 25.50 -3.14 5.26
N GLY A 125 25.85 -1.86 5.39
CA GLY A 125 27.25 -1.39 5.52
C GLY A 125 27.64 -0.85 6.91
N GLY A 126 26.74 -0.88 7.90
CA GLY A 126 26.98 -0.34 9.24
C GLY A 126 27.45 -1.39 10.26
N GLY A 127 28.53 -2.09 9.95
CA GLY A 127 29.23 -2.98 10.86
C GLY A 127 30.72 -2.67 10.84
N GLY A 128 31.15 -1.77 11.72
CA GLY A 128 32.53 -1.34 11.95
C GLY A 128 32.59 -0.46 13.18
#